data_AF-L0AI74-F1
#
_entry.id   AF-L0AI74-F1
#
_cell.length_a   1.000
_cell.length_b   1.000
_cell.length_c   1.000
_cell.angle_alpha   90.00
_cell.angle_beta   90.00
_cell.angle_gamma   90.00
#
_symmetry.space_group_name_H-M   'P 1'
#
loop_
_entity.id
_entity.type
_entity.pdbx_description
1 polymer ?
#
loop_
_entity_poly.entity_id
_entity_poly.type
_entity_poly.pdbx_seq_one_letter_code
_entity_poly.pdbx_strand_id
1 'polypeptide(L)'
;MASVSATHIILFIASVVVAAGVAGTIVVEVNQLSDAVETRGSGVSDEIATDIQITSDAGYAESIYDGADDEVTVLVKNVGSQSVQAQPSAVDVLVDGRFVQSDDMTVERVDVDDDTWRPGGVVEVTIDVGGDDLEVSGDTRVTVIVNDNEDSIDFPAD
;
A
#
# COMPACT_ATOMS: atom_id res chain seq x y z
N MET A 1 65.54 -13.76 24.42
CA MET A 1 64.31 -14.55 24.65
C MET A 1 63.13 -13.69 25.08
N ALA A 2 63.25 -12.78 26.07
CA ALA A 2 62.13 -11.94 26.54
C ALA A 2 61.57 -10.93 25.52
N SER A 3 62.40 -10.36 24.64
CA SER A 3 61.97 -9.37 23.63
C SER A 3 61.00 -9.92 22.59
N VAL A 4 61.20 -11.17 22.16
CA VAL A 4 60.34 -11.85 21.17
C VAL A 4 58.94 -12.13 21.76
N SER A 5 58.87 -12.46 23.05
CA SER A 5 57.59 -12.69 23.76
C SER A 5 56.74 -11.43 23.84
N ALA A 6 57.36 -10.27 24.11
CA ALA A 6 56.66 -8.99 24.15
C ALA A 6 56.03 -8.62 22.79
N THR A 7 56.75 -8.85 21.67
CA THR A 7 56.22 -8.58 20.33
C THR A 7 55.01 -9.46 19.99
N HIS A 8 55.05 -10.76 20.33
CA HIS A 8 53.92 -11.66 20.08
C HIS A 8 52.67 -11.27 20.86
N ILE A 9 52.82 -10.84 22.12
CA ILE A 9 51.68 -10.36 22.92
C ILE A 9 51.07 -9.08 22.33
N ILE A 10 51.90 -8.14 21.88
CA ILE A 10 51.41 -6.90 21.26
C ILE A 10 50.62 -7.20 19.99
N LEU A 11 51.13 -8.08 19.11
CA LEU A 11 50.44 -8.48 17.89
C LEU A 11 49.16 -9.27 18.17
N PHE A 12 49.17 -10.13 19.18
CA PHE A 12 47.98 -10.86 19.61
C PHE A 12 46.87 -9.89 20.06
N ILE A 13 47.20 -8.95 20.94
CA ILE A 13 46.22 -7.94 21.42
C ILE A 13 45.73 -7.08 20.25
N ALA A 14 46.63 -6.62 19.37
CA ALA A 14 46.24 -5.84 18.19
C ALA A 14 45.26 -6.62 17.30
N SER A 15 45.50 -7.91 17.07
CA SER A 15 44.60 -8.77 16.28
C SER A 15 43.23 -8.95 16.94
N VAL A 16 43.18 -9.10 18.26
CA VAL A 16 41.92 -9.24 19.01
C VAL A 16 41.11 -7.96 18.97
N VAL A 17 41.75 -6.79 19.09
CA VAL A 17 41.05 -5.50 18.98
C VAL A 17 40.45 -5.31 17.60
N VAL A 18 41.21 -5.61 16.54
CA VAL A 18 40.70 -5.55 15.16
C VAL A 18 39.55 -6.55 14.97
N ALA A 19 39.71 -7.78 15.43
CA ALA A 19 38.68 -8.80 15.35
C ALA A 19 37.40 -8.39 16.11
N ALA A 20 37.52 -7.79 17.28
CA ALA A 20 36.40 -7.28 18.06
C ALA A 20 35.68 -6.13 17.34
N GLY A 21 36.43 -5.23 16.69
CA GLY A 21 35.86 -4.15 15.87
C GLY A 21 35.05 -4.69 14.69
N VAL A 22 35.61 -5.64 13.94
CA VAL A 22 34.92 -6.28 12.80
C VAL A 22 33.69 -7.05 13.27
N ALA A 23 33.81 -7.85 14.33
CA ALA A 23 32.68 -8.57 14.89
C ALA A 23 31.56 -7.63 15.34
N GLY A 24 31.92 -6.49 15.95
CA GLY A 24 30.97 -5.44 16.32
C GLY A 24 30.19 -4.91 15.12
N THR A 25 30.87 -4.59 14.01
CA THR A 25 30.20 -4.13 12.78
C THR A 25 29.28 -5.19 12.18
N ILE A 26 29.71 -6.46 12.14
CA ILE A 26 28.88 -7.56 11.61
C ILE A 26 27.59 -7.71 12.42
N VAL A 27 27.66 -7.64 13.75
CA VAL A 27 26.47 -7.73 14.61
C VAL A 27 25.47 -6.60 14.31
N VAL A 28 25.97 -5.37 14.15
CA VAL A 28 25.13 -4.21 13.81
C VAL A 28 24.46 -4.36 12.45
N GLU A 29 25.19 -4.85 11.43
CA GLU A 29 24.64 -5.12 10.10
C GLU A 29 23.61 -6.24 10.10
N VAL A 30 23.87 -7.34 10.84
CA VAL A 30 22.92 -8.47 10.94
C VAL A 30 21.63 -8.04 11.63
N ASN A 31 21.70 -7.20 12.67
CA ASN A 31 20.51 -6.66 13.31
C ASN A 31 19.69 -5.79 12.34
N GLN A 32 20.33 -4.85 11.65
CA GLN A 32 19.66 -4.03 10.63
C GLN A 32 19.00 -4.86 9.53
N LEU A 33 19.70 -5.90 9.04
CA LEU A 33 19.14 -6.83 8.07
C LEU A 33 17.94 -7.59 8.65
N SER A 34 18.01 -8.03 9.91
CA SER A 34 16.92 -8.76 10.55
C SER A 34 15.68 -7.90 10.68
N ASP A 35 15.85 -6.64 11.12
CA ASP A 35 14.76 -5.66 11.24
C ASP A 35 14.13 -5.35 9.86
N ALA A 36 14.95 -5.23 8.81
CA ALA A 36 14.47 -5.02 7.45
C ALA A 36 13.70 -6.23 6.91
N VAL A 37 14.17 -7.46 7.19
CA VAL A 37 13.48 -8.69 6.81
C VAL A 37 12.15 -8.83 7.55
N GLU A 38 12.11 -8.52 8.84
CA GLU A 38 10.86 -8.54 9.62
C GLU A 38 9.85 -7.52 9.07
N THR A 39 10.29 -6.29 8.83
CA THR A 39 9.45 -5.23 8.27
C THR A 39 8.90 -5.60 6.89
N ARG A 40 9.77 -6.10 5.99
CA ARG A 40 9.33 -6.55 4.66
C ARG A 40 8.40 -7.76 4.75
N GLY A 41 8.67 -8.69 5.67
CA GLY A 41 7.85 -9.86 5.92
C GLY A 41 6.44 -9.48 6.38
N SER A 42 6.32 -8.50 7.30
CA SER A 42 5.03 -7.97 7.72
C SER A 42 4.27 -7.34 6.55
N GLY A 43 4.90 -6.41 5.82
CA GLY A 43 4.24 -5.73 4.70
C GLY A 43 3.75 -6.69 3.61
N VAL A 44 4.56 -7.69 3.23
CA VAL A 44 4.14 -8.73 2.27
C VAL A 44 3.01 -9.59 2.83
N SER A 45 2.99 -9.84 4.14
CA SER A 45 1.88 -10.59 4.76
C SER A 45 0.59 -9.78 4.72
N ASP A 46 0.67 -8.47 4.94
CA ASP A 46 -0.47 -7.55 4.85
C ASP A 46 -1.01 -7.44 3.41
N GLU A 47 -0.11 -7.38 2.41
CA GLU A 47 -0.42 -7.41 0.97
C GLU A 47 -1.15 -8.72 0.60
N ILE A 48 -0.66 -9.88 1.03
CA ILE A 48 -1.30 -11.18 0.77
C ILE A 48 -2.65 -11.30 1.48
N ALA A 49 -2.77 -10.73 2.68
CA ALA A 49 -4.00 -10.79 3.47
C ALA A 49 -5.07 -9.80 2.98
N THR A 50 -4.67 -8.75 2.26
CA THR A 50 -5.55 -7.76 1.65
C THR A 50 -5.84 -8.15 0.21
N ASP A 51 -7.12 -8.32 -0.11
CA ASP A 51 -7.53 -8.58 -1.49
C ASP A 51 -8.84 -7.82 -1.73
N ILE A 52 -8.88 -7.04 -2.79
CA ILE A 52 -10.03 -6.20 -3.14
C ILE A 52 -10.54 -6.54 -4.53
N GLN A 53 -11.84 -6.35 -4.72
CA GLN A 53 -12.48 -6.54 -6.01
C GLN A 53 -13.51 -5.46 -6.25
N ILE A 54 -13.38 -4.76 -7.38
CA ILE A 54 -14.39 -3.84 -7.87
C ILE A 54 -15.59 -4.68 -8.34
N THR A 55 -16.75 -4.42 -7.74
CA THR A 55 -18.00 -5.13 -8.05
C THR A 55 -18.99 -4.28 -8.86
N SER A 56 -18.61 -3.05 -9.22
CA SER A 56 -19.38 -2.20 -10.15
C SER A 56 -19.55 -2.88 -11.51
N ASP A 57 -20.66 -2.58 -12.19
CA ASP A 57 -20.98 -3.18 -13.50
C ASP A 57 -20.62 -2.22 -14.63
N ALA A 58 -19.55 -2.53 -15.38
CA ALA A 58 -19.14 -1.77 -16.56
C ALA A 58 -20.21 -1.74 -17.67
N GLY A 59 -21.16 -2.68 -17.68
CA GLY A 59 -22.29 -2.70 -18.60
C GLY A 59 -23.33 -1.61 -18.32
N TYR A 60 -23.30 -1.00 -17.12
CA TYR A 60 -24.16 0.10 -16.69
C TYR A 60 -23.29 1.29 -16.26
N ALA A 61 -22.59 1.89 -17.23
CA ALA A 61 -21.66 3.00 -16.97
C ALA A 61 -22.30 4.22 -16.29
N GLU A 62 -23.59 4.45 -16.52
CA GLU A 62 -24.41 5.46 -15.83
C GLU A 62 -24.53 5.27 -14.31
N SER A 63 -24.14 4.10 -13.79
CA SER A 63 -24.04 3.85 -12.34
C SER A 63 -22.63 4.08 -11.78
N ILE A 64 -21.65 4.29 -12.66
CA ILE A 64 -20.25 4.52 -12.32
C ILE A 64 -19.88 5.99 -12.52
N TYR A 65 -20.37 6.63 -13.58
CA TYR A 65 -20.10 8.05 -13.84
C TYR A 65 -21.40 8.83 -13.94
N ASP A 66 -21.51 9.88 -13.12
CA ASP A 66 -22.56 10.89 -13.21
C ASP A 66 -21.98 12.20 -13.76
N GLY A 67 -22.19 12.44 -15.06
CA GLY A 67 -21.75 13.68 -15.71
C GLY A 67 -22.57 14.93 -15.36
N ALA A 68 -23.64 14.81 -14.56
CA ALA A 68 -24.37 15.98 -14.06
C ALA A 68 -23.72 16.58 -12.81
N ASP A 69 -23.19 15.71 -11.95
CA ASP A 69 -22.52 16.06 -10.70
C ASP A 69 -20.98 15.97 -10.81
N ASP A 70 -20.46 15.51 -11.95
CA ASP A 70 -19.04 15.24 -12.21
C ASP A 70 -18.44 14.30 -11.16
N GLU A 71 -19.14 13.19 -10.88
CA GLU A 71 -18.75 12.19 -9.88
C GLU A 71 -18.50 10.81 -10.51
N VAL A 72 -17.44 10.14 -10.07
CA VAL A 72 -17.17 8.73 -10.39
C VAL A 72 -17.30 7.88 -9.14
N THR A 73 -18.19 6.89 -9.17
CA THR A 73 -18.52 6.02 -8.04
C THR A 73 -18.21 4.56 -8.35
N VAL A 74 -17.33 3.95 -7.54
CA VAL A 74 -17.00 2.52 -7.66
C VAL A 74 -17.27 1.77 -6.36
N LEU A 75 -17.91 0.60 -6.48
CA LEU A 75 -18.17 -0.30 -5.38
C LEU A 75 -17.02 -1.30 -5.28
N VAL A 76 -16.36 -1.32 -4.13
CA VAL A 76 -15.19 -2.15 -3.87
C VAL A 76 -15.46 -3.10 -2.72
N LYS A 77 -15.28 -4.39 -2.97
CA LYS A 77 -15.48 -5.45 -1.99
C LYS A 77 -14.15 -5.95 -1.46
N ASN A 78 -14.04 -6.11 -0.15
CA ASN A 78 -12.90 -6.78 0.46
C ASN A 78 -13.12 -8.29 0.32
N VAL A 79 -12.35 -8.95 -0.52
CA VAL A 79 -12.36 -10.41 -0.72
C VAL A 79 -11.21 -11.10 0.01
N GLY A 80 -10.34 -10.32 0.65
CA GLY A 80 -9.24 -10.78 1.48
C GLY A 80 -9.65 -11.29 2.86
N SER A 81 -8.66 -11.36 3.75
CA SER A 81 -8.81 -11.89 5.12
C SER A 81 -8.53 -10.86 6.22
N GLN A 82 -7.96 -9.71 5.85
CA GLN A 82 -7.68 -8.59 6.74
C GLN A 82 -8.80 -7.54 6.71
N SER A 83 -9.03 -6.85 7.82
CA SER A 83 -9.91 -5.68 7.85
C SER A 83 -9.11 -4.41 7.53
N VAL A 84 -9.71 -3.50 6.77
CA VAL A 84 -9.15 -2.19 6.40
C VAL A 84 -10.05 -1.08 6.98
N GLN A 85 -9.57 0.15 7.11
CA GLN A 85 -10.43 1.29 7.46
C GLN A 85 -11.07 1.85 6.18
N ALA A 86 -12.39 2.05 6.19
CA ALA A 86 -13.14 2.69 5.11
C ALA A 86 -12.93 4.21 5.21
N GLN A 87 -11.77 4.69 4.77
CA GLN A 87 -11.43 6.11 4.77
C GLN A 87 -10.48 6.44 3.62
N PRO A 88 -10.49 7.69 3.10
CA PRO A 88 -9.65 8.09 1.97
C PRO A 88 -8.14 7.90 2.16
N SER A 89 -7.62 7.85 3.40
CA SER A 89 -6.19 7.64 3.64
C SER A 89 -5.75 6.17 3.57
N ALA A 90 -6.69 5.24 3.43
CA ALA A 90 -6.43 3.81 3.37
C ALA A 90 -6.62 3.25 1.94
N VAL A 91 -7.04 4.10 1.01
CA VAL A 91 -7.36 3.74 -0.37
C VAL A 91 -6.68 4.75 -1.27
N ASP A 92 -5.88 4.26 -2.21
CA ASP A 92 -5.32 5.05 -3.30
C ASP A 92 -6.15 4.80 -4.57
N VAL A 93 -6.44 5.87 -5.31
CA VAL A 93 -7.27 5.77 -6.53
C VAL A 93 -6.55 6.44 -7.69
N LEU A 94 -6.58 5.78 -8.85
CA LEU A 94 -6.14 6.33 -10.12
C LEU A 94 -7.33 6.40 -11.10
N VAL A 95 -7.51 7.55 -11.73
CA VAL A 95 -8.43 7.75 -12.84
C VAL A 95 -7.62 8.05 -14.09
N ASP A 96 -7.70 7.18 -15.11
CA ASP A 96 -6.86 7.24 -16.32
C ASP A 96 -5.35 7.38 -16.03
N GLY A 97 -4.91 6.73 -14.95
CA GLY A 97 -3.53 6.76 -14.48
C GLY A 97 -3.11 8.04 -13.75
N ARG A 98 -4.04 8.96 -13.48
CA ARG A 98 -3.83 10.15 -12.64
C ARG A 98 -4.24 9.86 -11.21
N PHE A 99 -3.38 10.20 -10.26
CA PHE A 99 -3.66 10.02 -8.85
C PHE A 99 -4.70 11.03 -8.36
N VAL A 100 -5.72 10.53 -7.67
CA VAL A 100 -6.77 11.33 -7.03
C VAL A 100 -6.35 11.62 -5.60
N GLN A 101 -6.43 12.88 -5.17
CA GLN A 101 -6.09 13.24 -3.80
C GLN A 101 -7.20 12.81 -2.84
N SER A 102 -6.85 12.54 -1.59
CA SER A 102 -7.82 12.16 -0.56
C SER A 102 -8.89 13.23 -0.29
N ASP A 103 -8.66 14.49 -0.66
CA ASP A 103 -9.63 15.59 -0.53
C ASP A 103 -10.67 15.60 -1.67
N ASP A 104 -10.37 14.93 -2.79
CA ASP A 104 -11.21 14.83 -3.99
C ASP A 104 -11.91 13.45 -4.06
N MET A 105 -11.96 12.72 -2.94
CA MET A 105 -12.65 11.44 -2.83
C MET A 105 -13.28 11.23 -1.45
N THR A 106 -14.34 10.45 -1.43
CA THR A 106 -14.95 9.91 -0.22
C THR A 106 -14.95 8.38 -0.27
N VAL A 107 -14.78 7.76 0.89
CA VAL A 107 -14.80 6.30 1.03
C VAL A 107 -15.76 5.98 2.17
N GLU A 108 -16.88 5.35 1.85
CA GLU A 108 -17.92 5.06 2.81
C GLU A 108 -18.34 3.60 2.74
N ARG A 109 -18.72 3.04 3.89
CA ARG A 109 -19.19 1.67 3.93
C ARG A 109 -20.69 1.62 3.66
N VAL A 110 -21.08 0.84 2.66
CA VAL A 110 -22.47 0.78 2.21
C VAL A 110 -23.25 -0.41 2.78
N ASP A 111 -22.57 -1.48 3.23
CA ASP A 111 -23.24 -2.67 3.77
C ASP A 111 -23.72 -2.51 5.22
N VAL A 112 -22.99 -1.71 6.02
CA VAL A 112 -23.26 -1.45 7.43
C VAL A 112 -22.69 -0.08 7.83
N ASP A 113 -23.30 0.55 8.84
CA ASP A 113 -22.82 1.79 9.46
C ASP A 113 -21.64 1.50 10.41
N ASP A 114 -20.45 1.27 9.84
CA ASP A 114 -19.19 0.95 10.53
C ASP A 114 -18.00 1.29 9.62
N ASP A 115 -17.02 2.04 10.13
CA ASP A 115 -15.82 2.44 9.37
C ASP A 115 -14.81 1.29 9.17
N THR A 116 -15.05 0.12 9.77
CA THR A 116 -14.13 -1.03 9.66
C THR A 116 -14.47 -1.91 8.45
N TRP A 117 -13.88 -1.71 7.28
CA TRP A 117 -14.05 -2.56 6.09
C TRP A 117 -13.55 -4.01 6.29
N ARG A 118 -14.43 -4.87 6.82
CA ARG A 118 -14.15 -6.29 7.13
C ARG A 118 -14.17 -7.14 5.85
N PRO A 119 -13.53 -8.31 5.86
CA PRO A 119 -13.70 -9.33 4.81
C PRO A 119 -15.17 -9.56 4.47
N GLY A 120 -15.49 -9.46 3.18
CA GLY A 120 -16.83 -9.56 2.61
C GLY A 120 -17.64 -8.27 2.57
N GLY A 121 -17.20 -7.21 3.27
CA GLY A 121 -17.83 -5.89 3.26
C GLY A 121 -17.61 -5.13 1.96
N VAL A 122 -18.47 -4.16 1.69
CA VAL A 122 -18.43 -3.34 0.48
C VAL A 122 -18.33 -1.87 0.88
N VAL A 123 -17.36 -1.18 0.29
CA VAL A 123 -17.22 0.26 0.37
C VAL A 123 -17.58 0.88 -0.98
N GLU A 124 -18.15 2.06 -0.92
CA GLU A 124 -18.33 2.94 -2.05
C GLU A 124 -17.20 3.97 -2.02
N VAL A 125 -16.55 4.13 -3.16
CA VAL A 125 -15.51 5.13 -3.39
C VAL A 125 -16.06 6.11 -4.40
N THR A 126 -16.34 7.33 -3.96
CA THR A 126 -16.86 8.41 -4.79
C THR A 126 -15.76 9.42 -5.02
N ILE A 127 -15.53 9.80 -6.27
CA ILE A 127 -14.42 10.64 -6.71
C ILE A 127 -15.01 11.86 -7.40
N ASP A 128 -14.60 13.04 -6.96
CA ASP A 128 -14.97 14.32 -7.58
C ASP A 128 -14.07 14.57 -8.80
N VAL A 129 -14.65 14.52 -10.00
CA VAL A 129 -13.95 14.74 -11.29
C VAL A 129 -14.35 16.06 -11.98
N GLY A 130 -14.93 17.00 -11.24
CA GLY A 130 -15.32 18.33 -11.74
C GLY A 130 -14.22 19.41 -11.66
N GLY A 131 -13.00 19.03 -11.26
CA GLY A 131 -11.87 19.96 -11.05
C GLY A 131 -11.03 20.20 -12.31
N ASP A 132 -10.19 21.24 -12.29
CA ASP A 132 -9.33 21.64 -13.44
C ASP A 132 -8.32 20.55 -13.89
N ASP A 133 -8.04 19.53 -13.06
CA ASP A 133 -6.96 18.55 -13.27
C ASP A 133 -7.43 17.14 -13.66
N LEU A 134 -8.71 16.82 -13.50
CA LEU A 134 -9.32 15.52 -13.75
C LEU A 134 -10.58 15.75 -14.60
N GLU A 135 -10.53 15.41 -15.88
CA GLU A 135 -11.71 15.36 -16.75
C GLU A 135 -11.88 13.92 -17.22
N VAL A 136 -13.08 13.39 -17.10
CA VAL A 136 -13.46 12.02 -17.46
C VAL A 136 -14.30 12.06 -18.73
N SER A 137 -13.88 11.35 -19.78
CA SER A 137 -14.64 11.24 -21.03
C SER A 137 -14.13 10.08 -21.88
N GLY A 138 -15.03 9.44 -22.63
CA GLY A 138 -14.70 8.29 -23.47
C GLY A 138 -14.37 7.05 -22.67
N ASP A 139 -13.45 6.21 -23.16
CA ASP A 139 -13.03 5.01 -22.43
C ASP A 139 -12.17 5.42 -21.22
N THR A 140 -12.74 5.27 -20.02
CA THR A 140 -12.10 5.64 -18.75
C THR A 140 -11.79 4.40 -17.93
N ARG A 141 -10.64 4.44 -17.24
CA ARG A 141 -10.21 3.41 -16.28
C ARG A 141 -10.11 3.98 -14.88
N VAL A 142 -10.76 3.31 -13.94
CA VAL A 142 -10.56 3.51 -12.50
C VAL A 142 -9.76 2.34 -11.95
N THR A 143 -8.68 2.66 -11.23
CA THR A 143 -7.87 1.69 -10.48
C THR A 143 -7.98 2.03 -9.00
N VAL A 144 -8.33 1.05 -8.18
CA VAL A 144 -8.36 1.18 -6.72
C VAL A 144 -7.23 0.33 -6.15
N ILE A 145 -6.47 0.90 -5.22
CA ILE A 145 -5.30 0.26 -4.61
C ILE A 145 -5.44 0.33 -3.09
N VAL A 146 -5.26 -0.80 -2.41
CA VAL A 146 -5.35 -0.93 -0.95
C VAL A 146 -4.26 -1.86 -0.47
N ASN A 147 -3.33 -1.37 0.36
CA ASN A 147 -2.16 -2.13 0.85
C ASN A 147 -1.43 -2.89 -0.28
N ASP A 148 -1.07 -2.19 -1.36
CA ASP A 148 -0.41 -2.75 -2.56
C ASP A 148 -1.23 -3.78 -3.39
N ASN A 149 -2.46 -4.12 -2.98
CA ASN A 149 -3.40 -4.89 -3.81
C ASN A 149 -4.21 -3.94 -4.70
N GLU A 150 -4.29 -4.23 -6.00
CA GLU A 150 -4.95 -3.38 -6.99
C GLU A 150 -6.07 -4.13 -7.74
N ASP A 151 -7.16 -3.42 -8.04
CA ASP A 151 -8.14 -3.86 -9.02
C ASP A 151 -8.56 -2.69 -9.92
N SER A 152 -8.99 -2.98 -11.13
CA SER A 152 -9.31 -1.97 -12.14
C SER A 152 -10.60 -2.29 -12.89
N ILE A 153 -11.34 -1.25 -13.22
CA ILE A 153 -12.51 -1.33 -14.08
C ILE A 153 -12.39 -0.32 -15.22
N ASP A 154 -12.74 -0.77 -16.42
CA ASP A 154 -12.88 0.06 -17.62
C ASP A 154 -14.37 0.28 -17.89
N PHE A 155 -14.76 1.52 -18.17
CA PHE A 155 -16.13 1.86 -18.55
C PHE A 155 -16.15 3.04 -19.54
N PRO A 156 -17.16 3.12 -20.42
CA PRO A 156 -17.37 4.31 -21.25
C PRO A 156 -18.01 5.43 -20.43
N ALA A 157 -17.40 6.60 -20.39
CA ALA A 157 -17.96 7.84 -19.85
C ALA A 157 -18.48 8.71 -21.01
N ASP A 158 -19.80 8.92 -21.05
CA ASP A 158 -20.49 9.72 -22.07
C ASP A 158 -21.03 11.04 -21.50
#